data_AF-V4AQJ2-F1
#
_entry.id   AF-V4AQJ2-F1
#
_cell.length_a   1.000
_cell.length_b   1.000
_cell.length_c   1.000
_cell.angle_alpha   90.00
_cell.angle_beta   90.00
_cell.angle_gamma   90.00
#
_symmetry.space_group_name_H-M   'P 1'
#
loop_
_entity.id
_entity.type
_entity.pdbx_description
1 polymer ?
#
loop_
_entity_poly.entity_id
_entity_poly.type
_entity_poly.pdbx_seq_one_letter_code
_entity_poly.pdbx_strand_id
1 'polypeptide(L)'
;MELSAMYQVSKSEKVLDAEKDLKKDLAELKSELEENEMVHGIPVKTISSVPLPRDVEYFQQERKQVINRIFQVSEAAPLKCQADIMKEELITCESTEYSIENLPLLLHQHFTDRLQQLVQCKHLHMLRWKRFCEHTSTIEALFPVYQQRLAYVFSCFQVL
;
A
#
# COMPACT_ATOMS: atom_id res chain seq x y z
N MET A 1 -42.00 -33.95 -23.22
CA MET A 1 -42.33 -32.56 -22.86
C MET A 1 -41.03 -31.90 -22.46
N GLU A 2 -40.48 -31.01 -23.28
CA GLU A 2 -39.14 -30.45 -23.05
C GLU A 2 -39.13 -29.50 -21.83
N LEU A 3 -38.16 -29.68 -20.93
CA LEU A 3 -37.93 -28.85 -19.73
C LEU A 3 -37.67 -27.37 -20.07
N SER A 4 -37.22 -27.08 -21.30
CA SER A 4 -37.00 -25.73 -21.84
C SER A 4 -38.30 -24.92 -21.98
N ALA A 5 -39.44 -25.59 -22.17
CA ALA A 5 -40.73 -24.94 -22.37
C ALA A 5 -41.42 -24.52 -21.07
N MET A 6 -40.99 -25.06 -19.92
CA MET A 6 -41.59 -24.76 -18.60
C MET A 6 -40.91 -23.60 -17.85
N TYR A 7 -39.68 -23.24 -18.23
CA TYR A 7 -38.95 -22.15 -17.59
C TYR A 7 -38.90 -20.93 -18.50
N GLN A 8 -39.92 -20.09 -18.41
CA GLN A 8 -39.83 -18.72 -18.92
C GLN A 8 -39.10 -17.88 -17.86
N VAL A 9 -37.86 -17.50 -18.15
CA VAL A 9 -37.15 -16.45 -17.40
C VAL A 9 -38.09 -15.24 -17.34
N SER A 10 -38.37 -14.75 -16.14
CA SER A 10 -39.28 -13.62 -15.91
C SER A 10 -38.86 -12.43 -16.79
N LYS A 11 -39.63 -12.16 -17.84
CA LYS A 11 -39.45 -11.02 -18.76
C LYS A 11 -39.94 -9.70 -18.14
N SER A 12 -39.58 -9.47 -16.88
CA SER A 12 -39.77 -8.14 -16.30
C SER A 12 -38.90 -7.17 -17.08
N GLU A 13 -39.41 -5.97 -17.37
CA GLU A 13 -38.68 -4.90 -18.05
C GLU A 13 -37.30 -4.69 -17.44
N LYS A 14 -37.19 -4.75 -16.11
CA LYS A 14 -35.92 -4.65 -15.37
C LYS A 14 -34.92 -5.76 -15.69
N VAL A 15 -35.40 -6.98 -15.96
CA VAL A 15 -34.53 -8.12 -16.32
C VAL A 15 -34.04 -7.96 -17.75
N LEU A 16 -34.89 -7.47 -18.65
CA LEU A 16 -34.50 -7.20 -20.04
C LEU A 16 -33.49 -6.07 -20.15
N ASP A 17 -33.68 -5.00 -19.36
CA ASP A 17 -32.72 -3.90 -19.27
C ASP A 17 -31.38 -4.38 -18.70
N ALA A 18 -31.42 -5.16 -17.60
CA ALA A 18 -30.20 -5.75 -17.03
C ALA A 18 -29.49 -6.72 -17.99
N GLU A 19 -30.22 -7.53 -18.76
CA GLU A 19 -29.64 -8.40 -19.79
C GLU A 19 -29.03 -7.60 -20.94
N LYS A 20 -29.64 -6.47 -21.31
CA LYS A 20 -29.12 -5.58 -22.35
C LYS A 20 -27.83 -4.89 -21.89
N ASP A 21 -27.80 -4.41 -20.66
CA ASP A 21 -26.61 -3.81 -20.07
C ASP A 21 -25.50 -4.84 -19.91
N LEU A 22 -25.80 -6.04 -19.40
CA LEU A 22 -24.82 -7.14 -19.33
C LEU A 22 -24.25 -7.53 -20.69
N LYS A 23 -25.08 -7.58 -21.74
CA LYS A 23 -24.61 -7.86 -23.11
C LYS A 23 -23.68 -6.77 -23.62
N LYS A 24 -23.96 -5.51 -23.27
CA LYS A 24 -23.10 -4.38 -23.62
C LYS A 24 -21.75 -4.50 -22.90
N ASP A 25 -21.76 -4.72 -21.59
CA ASP A 25 -20.54 -4.85 -20.78
C ASP A 25 -19.67 -6.02 -21.25
N LEU A 26 -20.29 -7.16 -21.60
CA LEU A 26 -19.57 -8.31 -22.15
C LEU A 26 -18.94 -8.04 -23.52
N ALA A 27 -19.61 -7.26 -24.37
CA ALA A 27 -19.07 -6.89 -25.68
C ALA A 27 -17.89 -5.92 -25.53
N GLU A 28 -17.98 -4.97 -24.60
CA GLU A 28 -16.93 -4.01 -24.28
C GLU A 28 -15.69 -4.72 -23.72
N LEU A 29 -15.86 -5.58 -22.71
CA LEU A 29 -14.78 -6.39 -22.15
C LEU A 29 -14.11 -7.31 -23.17
N LYS A 30 -14.90 -7.90 -24.08
CA LYS A 30 -14.35 -8.75 -25.15
C LYS A 30 -13.49 -7.92 -26.12
N SER A 31 -13.94 -6.73 -26.48
CA SER A 31 -13.17 -5.80 -27.32
C SER A 31 -11.87 -5.38 -26.64
N GLU A 32 -11.92 -5.06 -25.34
CA GLU A 32 -10.74 -4.68 -24.55
C GLU A 32 -9.72 -5.83 -24.45
N LEU A 33 -10.19 -7.08 -24.33
CA LEU A 33 -9.31 -8.25 -24.33
C LEU A 33 -8.64 -8.46 -25.68
N GLU A 34 -9.40 -8.41 -26.78
CA GLU A 34 -8.86 -8.55 -28.13
C GLU A 34 -7.85 -7.43 -28.46
N GLU A 35 -8.12 -6.19 -28.04
CA GLU A 35 -7.20 -5.05 -28.20
C GLU A 35 -5.91 -5.23 -27.39
N ASN A 36 -6.02 -5.65 -26.13
CA ASN A 36 -4.85 -5.90 -25.27
C ASN A 36 -4.00 -7.08 -25.77
N GLU A 37 -4.61 -8.15 -26.28
CA GLU A 37 -3.90 -9.27 -26.91
C GLU A 37 -3.13 -8.82 -28.15
N MET A 38 -3.73 -7.96 -28.97
CA MET A 38 -3.12 -7.45 -30.20
C MET A 38 -1.98 -6.46 -29.91
N VAL A 39 -2.12 -5.60 -28.89
CA VAL A 39 -1.14 -4.58 -28.50
C VAL A 39 0.05 -5.18 -27.75
N HIS A 40 -0.18 -6.17 -26.88
CA HIS A 40 0.86 -6.72 -26.03
C HIS A 40 1.43 -8.05 -26.51
N GLY A 41 0.80 -8.75 -27.46
CA GLY A 41 1.27 -10.04 -27.99
C GLY A 41 1.34 -11.15 -26.93
N ILE A 42 0.70 -10.95 -25.77
CA ILE A 42 0.69 -11.90 -24.66
C ILE A 42 -0.56 -12.77 -24.84
N PRO A 43 -0.44 -14.08 -25.12
CA PRO A 43 -1.61 -14.95 -25.19
C PRO A 43 -2.31 -14.97 -23.83
N VAL A 44 -3.64 -14.88 -23.84
CA VAL A 44 -4.50 -14.86 -22.66
C VAL A 44 -4.07 -15.91 -21.66
N LYS A 45 -3.68 -15.48 -20.46
CA LYS A 45 -3.50 -16.40 -19.34
C LYS A 45 -4.85 -17.06 -19.07
N THR A 46 -4.95 -18.33 -19.39
CA THR A 46 -6.13 -19.16 -19.17
C THR A 46 -6.43 -19.18 -17.67
N ILE A 47 -7.69 -18.91 -17.29
CA ILE A 47 -8.20 -18.85 -15.90
C ILE A 47 -8.33 -20.28 -15.30
N SER A 48 -7.40 -21.17 -15.65
CA SER A 48 -7.35 -22.55 -15.17
C SER A 48 -6.33 -22.64 -14.04
N SER A 49 -6.74 -23.23 -12.92
CA SER A 49 -5.83 -23.60 -11.81
C SER A 49 -4.87 -24.73 -12.19
N VAL A 50 -5.13 -25.43 -13.30
CA VAL A 50 -4.26 -26.46 -13.85
C VAL A 50 -3.46 -25.87 -15.01
N PRO A 51 -2.13 -25.75 -14.91
CA PRO A 51 -1.30 -25.28 -16.01
C PRO A 51 -1.35 -26.29 -17.17
N LEU A 52 -1.37 -25.77 -18.40
CA LEU A 52 -1.29 -26.60 -19.60
C LEU A 52 -0.01 -27.46 -19.58
N PRO A 53 -0.07 -28.73 -20.03
CA PRO A 53 1.11 -29.55 -20.21
C PRO A 53 2.12 -28.81 -21.10
N ARG A 54 3.33 -28.59 -20.57
CA ARG A 54 4.36 -27.81 -21.26
C ARG A 54 5.02 -28.69 -22.33
N ASP A 55 5.32 -28.09 -23.49
CA ASP A 55 5.91 -28.81 -24.61
C ASP A 55 7.40 -29.15 -24.37
N VAL A 56 7.94 -30.07 -25.14
CA VAL A 56 9.35 -30.51 -25.09
C VAL A 56 10.31 -29.31 -25.21
N GLU A 57 9.97 -28.34 -26.05
CA GLU A 57 10.74 -27.10 -26.23
C GLU A 57 10.83 -26.26 -24.95
N TYR A 58 9.73 -26.19 -24.18
CA TYR A 58 9.73 -25.48 -22.89
C TYR A 58 10.77 -26.08 -21.94
N PHE A 59 10.79 -27.41 -21.81
CA PHE A 59 11.74 -28.09 -20.93
C PHE A 59 13.19 -27.98 -21.43
N GLN A 60 13.40 -27.92 -22.75
CA GLN A 60 14.72 -27.66 -23.32
C GLN A 60 15.22 -26.25 -22.96
N GLN A 61 14.35 -25.24 -23.07
CA GLN A 61 14.69 -23.86 -22.69
C GLN A 61 14.94 -23.74 -21.19
N GLU A 62 14.12 -24.38 -20.35
CA GLU A 62 14.30 -24.38 -18.89
C GLU A 62 15.63 -25.00 -18.50
N ARG A 63 16.01 -26.15 -19.07
CA ARG A 63 17.32 -26.76 -18.85
C ARG A 63 18.47 -25.87 -19.30
N LYS A 64 18.35 -25.22 -20.46
CA LYS A 64 19.37 -24.28 -20.96
C LYS A 64 19.55 -23.09 -20.02
N GLN A 65 18.46 -22.55 -19.47
CA GLN A 65 18.50 -21.45 -18.50
C GLN A 65 19.15 -21.87 -17.18
N VAL A 66 18.82 -23.07 -16.68
CA VAL A 66 19.42 -23.62 -15.46
C VAL A 66 20.93 -23.82 -15.66
N ILE A 67 21.34 -24.42 -16.78
CA ILE A 67 22.76 -24.61 -17.12
C ILE A 67 23.48 -23.27 -17.20
N ASN A 68 22.91 -22.28 -17.90
CA ASN A 68 23.49 -20.95 -18.00
C ASN A 68 23.62 -20.25 -16.63
N ARG A 69 22.64 -20.43 -15.74
CA ARG A 69 22.69 -19.91 -14.37
C ARG A 69 23.78 -20.58 -13.54
N ILE A 70 23.96 -21.89 -13.69
CA ILE A 70 25.03 -22.64 -13.02
C ILE A 70 26.41 -22.19 -13.53
N PHE A 71 26.54 -21.89 -14.83
CA PHE A 71 27.77 -21.35 -15.40
C PHE A 71 28.08 -19.92 -14.98
N GLN A 72 27.08 -19.13 -14.55
CA GLN A 72 27.28 -17.84 -13.91
C GLN A 72 27.70 -18.04 -12.45
N VAL A 73 28.92 -18.54 -12.25
CA VAL A 73 29.56 -18.49 -10.93
C VAL A 73 29.78 -17.01 -10.63
N SER A 74 29.19 -16.51 -9.54
CA SER A 74 29.50 -15.17 -9.06
C SER A 74 31.01 -15.07 -8.88
N GLU A 75 31.63 -14.12 -9.59
CA GLU A 75 33.06 -13.85 -9.44
C GLU A 75 33.37 -13.66 -7.95
N ALA A 76 34.56 -14.09 -7.53
CA ALA A 76 35.00 -13.85 -6.17
C ALA A 76 34.93 -12.34 -5.90
N ALA A 77 34.27 -11.95 -4.81
CA ALA A 77 34.20 -10.56 -4.43
C ALA A 77 35.62 -9.98 -4.38
N PRO A 78 35.86 -8.80 -4.98
CA PRO A 78 37.19 -8.22 -5.02
C PRO A 78 37.70 -8.03 -3.58
N LEU A 79 38.98 -8.34 -3.37
CA LEU A 79 39.62 -8.14 -2.07
C LEU A 79 39.58 -6.65 -1.73
N LYS A 80 38.80 -6.29 -0.72
CA LYS A 80 38.73 -4.92 -0.23
C LYS A 80 39.91 -4.65 0.69
N CYS A 81 40.65 -3.59 0.41
CA CYS A 81 41.71 -3.12 1.31
C CYS A 81 41.08 -2.44 2.52
N GLN A 82 41.31 -2.99 3.72
CA GLN A 82 40.75 -2.44 4.96
C GLN A 82 41.22 -1.00 5.23
N ALA A 83 42.46 -0.67 4.85
CA ALA A 83 43.01 0.66 5.03
C ALA A 83 42.30 1.71 4.16
N ASP A 84 41.92 1.33 2.94
CA ASP A 84 41.21 2.23 2.03
C ASP A 84 39.78 2.48 2.52
N ILE A 85 39.10 1.43 3.01
CA ILE A 85 37.78 1.55 3.64
C ILE A 85 37.84 2.50 4.85
N MET A 86 38.79 2.28 5.77
CA MET A 86 38.93 3.11 6.97
C MET A 86 39.23 4.58 6.63
N LYS A 87 39.99 4.82 5.55
CA LYS A 87 40.28 6.17 5.07
C LYS A 87 39.05 6.85 4.49
N GLU A 88 38.25 6.13 3.70
CA GLU A 88 36.99 6.64 3.15
C GLU A 88 35.98 6.96 4.26
N GLU A 89 35.87 6.09 5.27
CA GLU A 89 35.01 6.33 6.44
C GLU A 89 35.45 7.57 7.23
N LEU A 90 36.76 7.75 7.44
CA LEU A 90 37.30 8.94 8.11
C LEU A 90 36.96 10.22 7.34
N ILE A 91 37.18 10.23 6.02
CA ILE A 91 36.86 11.37 5.15
C ILE A 91 35.36 11.68 5.20
N THR A 92 34.53 10.63 5.22
CA THR A 92 33.07 10.78 5.29
C THR A 92 32.64 11.38 6.63
N CYS A 93 33.22 10.94 7.74
CA CYS A 93 32.95 11.50 9.07
C CYS A 93 33.46 12.93 9.24
N GLU A 94 34.56 13.30 8.55
CA GLU A 94 35.10 14.66 8.56
C GLU A 94 34.30 15.60 7.65
N SER A 95 33.60 15.06 6.65
CA SER A 95 32.73 15.84 5.77
C SER A 95 31.49 16.34 6.52
N THR A 96 31.20 17.64 6.40
CA THR A 96 29.97 18.21 6.94
C THR A 96 28.80 17.80 6.04
N GLU A 97 27.84 17.04 6.60
CA GLU A 97 26.62 16.61 5.89
C GLU A 97 25.78 17.80 5.38
N TYR A 98 25.96 18.98 5.96
CA TYR A 98 25.27 20.20 5.57
C TYR A 98 26.23 21.22 4.95
N SER A 99 25.90 21.65 3.73
CA SER A 99 26.44 22.85 3.10
C SER A 99 25.45 24.00 3.29
N ILE A 100 25.92 25.25 3.17
CA ILE A 100 25.08 26.46 3.19
C ILE A 100 23.96 26.37 2.15
N GLU A 101 24.21 25.70 1.02
CA GLU A 101 23.22 25.50 -0.06
C GLU A 101 22.19 24.41 0.27
N ASN A 102 22.60 23.37 1.02
CA ASN A 102 21.75 22.22 1.35
C ASN A 102 20.94 22.45 2.64
N LEU A 103 21.42 23.33 3.52
CA LEU A 103 20.84 23.59 4.84
C LEU A 103 19.38 24.10 4.75
N PRO A 104 19.00 25.02 3.84
CA PRO A 104 17.61 25.43 3.69
C PRO A 104 16.67 24.28 3.33
N LEU A 105 17.11 23.34 2.46
CA LEU A 105 16.30 22.19 2.06
C LEU A 105 16.10 21.20 3.22
N LEU A 106 17.16 20.92 3.98
CA LEU A 106 17.10 20.07 5.17
C LEU A 106 16.16 20.65 6.24
N LEU A 107 16.26 21.97 6.48
CA LEU A 107 15.37 22.66 7.43
C LEU A 107 13.92 22.65 6.94
N HIS A 108 13.68 22.91 5.65
CA HIS A 108 12.33 22.88 5.08
C HIS A 108 11.70 21.49 5.23
N GLN A 109 12.44 20.42 4.93
CA GLN A 109 11.96 19.05 5.11
C GLN A 109 11.65 18.78 6.59
N HIS A 110 12.55 19.15 7.51
CA HIS A 110 12.32 18.99 8.94
C HIS A 110 11.02 19.64 9.40
N PHE A 111 10.78 20.89 9.02
CA PHE A 111 9.57 21.60 9.42
C PHE A 111 8.31 21.05 8.75
N THR A 112 8.41 20.60 7.51
CA THR A 112 7.29 19.97 6.78
C THR A 112 6.86 18.67 7.47
N ASP A 113 7.82 17.83 7.86
CA ASP A 113 7.54 16.58 8.58
C ASP A 113 6.91 16.86 9.95
N ARG A 114 7.41 17.89 10.68
CA ARG A 114 6.83 18.33 11.95
C ARG A 114 5.40 18.85 11.79
N LEU A 115 5.12 19.62 10.73
CA LEU A 115 3.77 20.11 10.45
C LEU A 115 2.82 18.95 10.17
N GLN A 116 3.24 17.96 9.37
CA GLN A 116 2.43 16.77 9.12
C GLN A 116 2.12 16.01 10.42
N GLN A 117 3.12 15.79 11.28
CA GLN A 117 2.93 15.15 12.58
C GLN A 117 1.94 15.92 13.45
N LEU A 118 2.04 17.26 13.49
CA LEU A 118 1.12 18.11 14.25
C LEU A 118 -0.32 18.01 13.74
N VAL A 119 -0.52 18.01 12.42
CA VAL A 119 -1.85 17.86 11.81
C VAL A 119 -2.44 16.49 12.16
N GLN A 120 -1.66 15.42 12.07
CA GLN A 120 -2.10 14.07 12.44
C GLN A 120 -2.45 13.98 13.92
N CYS A 121 -1.61 14.51 14.81
CA CYS A 121 -1.89 14.57 16.25
C CYS A 121 -3.17 15.34 16.54
N LYS A 122 -3.35 16.54 15.96
CA LYS A 122 -4.58 17.33 16.09
C LYS A 122 -5.81 16.55 15.63
N HIS A 123 -5.72 15.87 14.49
CA HIS A 123 -6.83 15.07 13.96
C HIS A 123 -7.17 13.89 14.88
N LEU A 124 -6.17 13.16 15.36
CA LEU A 124 -6.35 12.06 16.31
C LEU A 124 -6.98 12.56 17.62
N HIS A 125 -6.54 13.70 18.15
CA HIS A 125 -7.14 14.31 19.34
C HIS A 125 -8.60 14.71 19.10
N MET A 126 -8.91 15.31 17.95
CA MET A 126 -10.28 15.64 17.56
C MET A 126 -11.17 14.39 17.49
N LEU A 127 -10.68 13.30 16.90
CA LEU A 127 -11.42 12.04 16.82
C LEU A 127 -11.63 11.41 18.20
N ARG A 128 -10.59 11.42 19.05
CA ARG A 128 -10.71 10.97 20.45
C ARG A 128 -11.73 11.79 21.21
N TRP A 129 -11.71 13.11 21.05
CA TRP A 129 -12.69 14.01 21.65
C TRP A 129 -14.11 13.71 21.16
N LYS A 130 -14.30 13.53 19.85
CA LYS A 130 -15.60 13.18 19.27
C LYS A 130 -16.14 11.86 19.84
N ARG A 131 -15.32 10.81 19.90
CA ARG A 131 -15.67 9.52 20.53
C ARG A 131 -15.94 9.65 22.03
N PHE A 132 -15.19 10.51 22.72
CA PHE A 132 -15.42 10.78 24.13
C PHE A 132 -16.77 11.48 24.36
N CYS A 133 -17.14 12.41 23.49
CA CYS A 133 -18.44 13.09 23.51
C CYS A 133 -19.62 12.21 23.07
N GLU A 134 -19.40 11.10 22.37
CA GLU A 134 -20.45 10.11 22.05
C GLU A 134 -20.95 9.38 23.31
N HIS A 135 -20.13 9.34 24.37
CA HIS A 135 -20.48 8.77 25.67
C HIS A 135 -20.62 9.86 26.74
N THR A 136 -21.60 10.75 26.58
CA THR A 136 -21.95 11.81 27.57
C THR A 136 -22.04 11.27 29.00
N SER A 137 -22.54 10.05 29.17
CA SER A 137 -22.59 9.32 30.44
C SER A 137 -21.23 9.07 31.09
N THR A 138 -20.16 8.92 30.31
CA THR A 138 -18.78 8.75 30.82
C THR A 138 -18.18 10.09 31.22
N ILE A 139 -18.53 11.17 30.53
CA ILE A 139 -18.16 12.54 30.91
C ILE A 139 -18.79 12.91 32.24
N GLU A 140 -20.09 12.67 32.40
CA GLU A 140 -20.82 12.90 33.64
C GLU A 140 -20.27 12.05 34.81
N ALA A 141 -19.85 10.81 34.55
CA ALA A 141 -19.22 9.96 35.55
C ALA A 141 -17.81 10.43 35.98
N LEU A 142 -17.04 11.02 35.06
CA LEU A 142 -15.66 11.47 35.32
C LEU A 142 -15.55 12.92 35.77
N PHE A 143 -16.59 13.74 35.54
CA PHE A 143 -16.64 15.15 35.92
C PHE A 143 -16.41 15.41 37.43
N PRO A 144 -16.96 14.62 38.37
CA PRO A 144 -16.69 14.80 39.80
C PRO A 144 -15.22 14.59 40.16
N VAL A 145 -14.57 13.60 39.52
CA VAL A 145 -13.14 13.30 39.73
C VAL A 145 -12.26 14.43 39.19
N TYR A 146 -12.63 14.99 38.03
CA TYR A 146 -11.97 16.15 37.47
C TYR A 146 -12.09 17.39 38.37
N GLN A 147 -13.29 17.65 38.93
CA GLN A 147 -13.51 18.76 39.88
C GLN A 147 -12.67 18.61 41.15
N GLN A 148 -12.57 17.41 41.73
CA GLN A 148 -11.72 17.16 42.90
C GLN A 148 -10.24 17.45 42.61
N ARG A 149 -9.75 17.05 41.42
CA ARG A 149 -8.36 17.34 41.02
C ARG A 149 -8.12 18.82 40.81
N LEU A 150 -9.05 19.55 40.20
CA LEU A 150 -8.94 20.99 40.07
C LEU A 150 -8.94 21.68 41.44
N ALA A 151 -9.84 21.30 42.35
CA ALA A 151 -9.87 21.85 43.70
C ALA A 151 -8.54 21.61 44.45
N TYR A 152 -7.96 20.42 44.30
CA TYR A 152 -6.64 20.11 44.85
C TYR A 152 -5.55 21.01 44.24
N VAL A 153 -5.49 21.13 42.92
CA VAL A 153 -4.51 21.98 42.23
C VAL A 153 -4.66 23.45 42.64
N PHE A 154 -5.89 23.97 42.72
CA PHE A 154 -6.14 25.33 43.20
C PHE A 154 -5.76 25.53 44.67
N SER A 155 -5.99 24.52 45.53
CA SER A 155 -5.54 24.58 46.93
C SER A 155 -4.02 24.63 47.05
N CYS A 156 -3.28 23.96 46.15
CA CYS A 156 -1.82 24.04 46.10
C CYS A 156 -1.33 25.42 45.68
N PHE A 157 -2.08 26.14 44.83
CA PHE A 157 -1.73 27.51 44.42
C PHE A 157 -2.10 28.58 45.47
N GLN A 158 -2.91 28.26 46.47
CA GLN A 158 -3.36 29.20 47.49
C GLN A 158 -2.49 29.20 48.78
N VAL A 159 -1.45 28.35 48.82
CA VAL A 159 -0.45 28.27 49.92
C VAL A 159 0.87 28.97 49.54
N LEU A 160 0.90 29.69 48.40
CA LEU A 160 1.91 30.69 48.04
C LEU A 160 1.32 32.10 48.20
#